data_AF-A0A815PF13-F1
#
_entry.id   AF-A0A815PF13-F1
#
_cell.length_a   1.000
_cell.length_b   1.000
_cell.length_c   1.000
_cell.angle_alpha   90.00
_cell.angle_beta   90.00
_cell.angle_gamma   90.00
#
_symmetry.space_group_name_H-M   'P 1'
#
loop_
_entity.id
_entity.type
_entity.pdbx_description
1 polymer ?
#
loop_
_entity_poly.entity_id
_entity_poly.type
_entity_poly.pdbx_seq_one_letter_code
_entity_poly.pdbx_strand_id
1 'polypeptide(L)'
;MWRRIILSFLIVEKCLSISSPIQPFATYTYSTELKSNVADLWWSIDKDEREITFEFHVNTTGWIALGISSAGGMKDADIGVKY
;
A
#
# COMPACT_ATOMS: atom_id res chain seq x y z
N MET A 1 -12.91 -51.58 -20.36
CA MET A 1 -12.04 -50.43 -20.01
C MET A 1 -12.76 -49.60 -18.95
N TRP A 2 -12.41 -49.76 -17.68
CA TRP A 2 -13.14 -49.18 -16.54
C TRP A 2 -12.49 -47.83 -16.18
N ARG A 3 -13.25 -46.73 -16.23
CA ARG A 3 -12.77 -45.41 -15.77
C ARG A 3 -13.17 -45.21 -14.31
N ARG A 4 -12.18 -45.01 -13.45
CA ARG A 4 -12.35 -44.65 -12.04
C ARG A 4 -12.83 -43.20 -11.93
N ILE A 5 -13.92 -42.99 -11.21
CA ILE A 5 -14.43 -41.66 -10.84
C ILE A 5 -13.69 -41.25 -9.56
N ILE A 6 -12.97 -40.13 -9.58
CA ILE A 6 -12.41 -39.52 -8.38
C ILE A 6 -13.41 -38.47 -7.91
N LEU A 7 -14.11 -38.73 -6.80
CA LEU A 7 -14.74 -37.70 -5.99
C LEU A 7 -13.62 -37.04 -5.16
N SER A 8 -13.22 -35.83 -5.50
CA SER A 8 -12.42 -35.01 -4.59
C SER A 8 -13.29 -33.93 -3.96
N PHE A 9 -13.26 -33.92 -2.62
CA PHE A 9 -13.96 -33.05 -1.71
C PHE A 9 -13.89 -31.56 -2.11
N LEU A 10 -15.05 -30.91 -2.21
CA LEU A 10 -15.14 -29.45 -2.12
C LEU A 10 -14.87 -29.06 -0.67
N ILE A 11 -13.66 -28.57 -0.39
CA ILE A 11 -13.42 -27.77 0.81
C ILE A 11 -14.21 -26.49 0.60
N VAL A 12 -15.29 -26.32 1.36
CA VAL A 12 -15.99 -25.04 1.47
C VAL A 12 -15.08 -24.13 2.27
N GLU A 13 -14.26 -23.34 1.58
CA GLU A 13 -13.59 -22.20 2.20
C GLU A 13 -14.66 -21.19 2.58
N LYS A 14 -14.97 -21.16 3.88
CA LYS A 14 -15.68 -20.03 4.47
C LYS A 14 -14.85 -18.78 4.20
N CYS A 15 -15.37 -17.89 3.36
CA CYS A 15 -14.83 -16.57 3.14
C CYS A 15 -14.99 -15.78 4.44
N LEU A 16 -14.00 -15.86 5.33
CA LEU A 16 -13.79 -14.84 6.34
C LEU A 16 -13.43 -13.58 5.56
N SER A 17 -14.32 -12.60 5.59
CA SER A 17 -14.06 -11.24 5.11
C SER A 17 -13.00 -10.61 6.01
N ILE A 18 -11.76 -11.07 5.90
CA ILE A 18 -10.61 -10.32 6.38
C ILE A 18 -10.53 -9.13 5.44
N SER A 19 -10.92 -7.94 5.90
CA SER A 19 -10.50 -6.73 5.22
C SER A 19 -9.00 -6.84 5.08
N SER A 20 -8.52 -7.08 3.87
CA SER A 20 -7.08 -7.28 3.67
C SER A 20 -6.38 -6.03 4.23
N PRO A 21 -5.33 -6.20 5.06
CA PRO A 21 -4.57 -5.04 5.53
C PRO A 21 -4.16 -4.23 4.31
N ILE A 22 -4.19 -2.90 4.41
CA ILE A 22 -3.83 -2.02 3.28
C ILE A 22 -2.45 -2.46 2.78
N GLN A 23 -2.39 -3.03 1.59
CA GLN A 23 -1.16 -3.52 0.96
C GLN A 23 -0.81 -2.61 -0.21
N PRO A 24 0.49 -2.44 -0.51
CA PRO A 24 0.88 -1.72 -1.71
C PRO A 24 0.59 -2.53 -2.98
N PHE A 25 0.39 -1.84 -4.10
CA PHE A 25 0.19 -2.40 -5.44
C PHE A 25 1.50 -2.94 -6.04
N ALA A 26 2.64 -2.48 -5.54
CA ALA A 26 3.97 -2.90 -5.97
C ALA A 26 4.87 -3.26 -4.77
N THR A 27 6.04 -3.83 -5.06
CA THR A 27 7.06 -4.14 -4.05
C THR A 27 7.91 -2.91 -3.80
N TYR A 28 8.00 -2.49 -2.54
CA TYR A 28 8.83 -1.37 -2.11
C TYR A 28 9.88 -1.81 -1.10
N THR A 29 11.01 -1.11 -1.06
CA THR A 29 12.12 -1.44 -0.14
C THR A 29 11.85 -0.92 1.26
N TYR A 30 11.15 0.21 1.36
CA TYR A 30 10.91 0.90 2.61
C TYR A 30 9.42 1.15 2.81
N SER A 31 9.00 1.17 4.07
CA SER A 31 7.64 1.49 4.45
C SER A 31 7.59 2.15 5.82
N THR A 32 6.54 2.92 6.06
CA THR A 32 6.22 3.49 7.36
C THR A 32 4.72 3.75 7.49
N GLU A 33 4.19 3.57 8.68
CA GLU A 33 2.84 4.00 9.03
C GLU A 33 2.93 5.44 9.55
N LEU A 34 2.36 6.39 8.80
CA LEU A 34 2.37 7.81 9.19
C LEU A 34 1.33 8.10 10.28
N LYS A 35 0.21 7.36 10.26
CA LYS A 35 -0.84 7.44 11.26
C LYS A 35 -1.57 6.11 11.36
N SER A 36 -1.70 5.62 12.60
CA SER A 36 -2.26 4.31 12.88
C SER A 36 -3.62 4.07 12.21
N ASN A 37 -3.70 3.02 11.38
CA ASN A 37 -4.90 2.61 10.63
C ASN A 37 -5.50 3.69 9.69
N VAL A 38 -4.75 4.74 9.38
CA VAL A 38 -5.23 5.86 8.55
C VAL A 38 -4.36 6.09 7.32
N ALA A 39 -3.03 6.04 7.48
CA ALA A 39 -2.11 6.44 6.43
C ALA A 39 -0.82 5.62 6.46
N ASP A 40 -0.57 4.93 5.35
CA ASP A 40 0.60 4.10 5.13
C ASP A 40 1.36 4.58 3.90
N LEU A 41 2.69 4.67 4.03
CA LEU A 41 3.59 5.14 2.99
C LEU A 41 4.63 4.06 2.67
N TRP A 42 4.80 3.78 1.39
CA TRP A 42 5.86 2.93 0.85
C TRP A 42 6.71 3.70 -0.16
N TRP A 43 8.00 3.37 -0.22
CA TRP A 43 8.86 3.96 -1.24
C TRP A 43 10.06 3.08 -1.62
N SER A 44 10.57 3.36 -2.81
CA SER A 44 11.82 2.80 -3.34
C SER A 44 12.63 3.93 -3.98
N ILE A 45 13.95 3.76 -3.99
CA ILE A 45 14.89 4.72 -4.56
C ILE A 45 15.57 4.05 -5.75
N ASP A 46 15.39 4.61 -6.93
CA ASP A 46 16.20 4.28 -8.10
C ASP A 46 17.37 5.27 -8.17
N LYS A 47 18.59 4.76 -7.95
CA LYS A 47 19.80 5.60 -7.95
C LYS A 47 20.29 5.91 -9.36
N ASP A 48 19.98 5.06 -10.33
CA ASP A 48 20.45 5.21 -11.70
C ASP A 48 19.62 6.28 -12.40
N GLU A 49 18.29 6.22 -12.24
CA GLU A 49 17.35 7.23 -12.75
C GLU A 49 17.25 8.47 -11.83
N ARG A 50 17.78 8.39 -10.60
CA ARG A 50 17.70 9.43 -9.57
C ARG A 50 16.27 9.79 -9.18
N GLU A 51 15.42 8.78 -9.09
CA GLU A 51 14.01 8.92 -8.76
C GLU A 51 13.66 8.26 -7.44
N ILE A 52 12.66 8.83 -6.76
CA ILE A 52 12.02 8.21 -5.60
C ILE A 52 10.56 7.99 -5.96
N THR A 53 10.14 6.73 -5.95
CA THR A 53 8.75 6.36 -6.21
C THR A 53 8.05 6.15 -4.89
N PHE A 54 6.97 6.88 -4.68
CA PHE A 54 6.13 6.79 -3.50
C PHE A 54 4.79 6.15 -3.83
N GLU A 55 4.31 5.30 -2.93
CA GLU A 55 2.93 4.85 -2.91
C GLU A 55 2.33 5.16 -1.56
N PHE A 56 1.16 5.81 -1.60
CA PHE A 56 0.55 6.37 -0.41
C PHE A 56 -0.92 5.98 -0.37
N HIS A 57 -1.28 5.20 0.66
CA HIS A 57 -2.65 4.80 0.90
C HIS A 57 -3.19 5.53 2.13
N VAL A 58 -4.31 6.22 1.95
CA VAL A 58 -4.94 7.00 3.01
C VAL A 58 -6.43 6.74 3.03
N ASN A 59 -6.95 6.41 4.20
CA ASN A 59 -8.39 6.34 4.41
C ASN A 59 -8.92 7.72 4.85
N THR A 60 -9.30 8.55 3.89
CA THR A 60 -9.88 9.88 4.12
C THR A 60 -10.95 10.20 3.08
N THR A 61 -11.87 11.10 3.43
CA THR A 61 -12.86 11.68 2.50
C THR A 61 -12.46 13.08 2.01
N GLY A 62 -11.37 13.62 2.54
CA GLY A 62 -10.82 14.93 2.18
C GLY A 62 -9.58 14.82 1.31
N TRP A 63 -8.83 15.91 1.24
CA TRP A 63 -7.59 15.97 0.48
C TRP A 63 -6.41 15.42 1.26
N ILE A 64 -5.41 14.93 0.53
CA ILE A 64 -4.13 14.50 1.09
C ILE A 64 -3.01 15.41 0.59
N ALA A 65 -2.07 15.71 1.47
CA ALA A 65 -0.84 16.41 1.13
C ALA A 65 0.35 15.62 1.67
N LEU A 66 1.34 15.39 0.81
CA LEU A 66 2.62 14.78 1.18
C LEU A 66 3.72 15.77 0.83
N GLY A 67 4.68 15.96 1.74
CA GLY A 67 5.77 16.89 1.51
C GLY A 67 7.09 16.45 2.12
N ILE A 68 8.16 17.03 1.60
CA ILE A 68 9.54 16.79 2.02
C ILE A 68 10.10 18.11 2.56
N SER A 69 10.72 18.05 3.75
CA SER A 69 11.29 19.20 4.44
C SER A 69 12.58 18.79 5.15
N SER A 70 13.54 19.71 5.20
CA SER A 70 14.79 19.53 5.94
C SER A 70 14.63 19.63 7.46
N ALA A 71 13.58 20.31 7.94
CA ALA A 71 13.31 20.56 9.35
C ALA A 71 12.02 19.91 9.86
N GLY A 72 11.28 19.21 8.98
CA GLY A 72 9.92 18.75 9.24
C GLY A 72 8.89 19.88 9.17
N GLY A 73 7.61 19.53 9.34
CA GLY A 73 6.50 20.46 9.19
C GLY A 73 6.29 20.96 7.75
N MET A 74 5.39 21.93 7.57
CA MET A 74 5.00 22.44 6.24
C MET A 74 5.80 23.67 5.79
N LYS A 75 6.42 24.40 6.73
CA LYS A 75 7.14 25.62 6.39
C LYS A 75 8.38 25.27 5.58
N ASP A 76 8.55 25.94 4.44
CA ASP A 76 9.66 25.74 3.50
C ASP A 76 9.74 24.30 2.95
N ALA A 77 8.62 23.56 2.96
CA ALA A 77 8.54 22.20 2.42
C ALA A 77 8.11 22.20 0.95
N ASP A 78 8.61 21.22 0.20
CA ASP A 78 8.08 20.89 -1.12
C ASP A 78 6.87 19.98 -0.95
N ILE A 79 5.69 20.39 -1.42
CA ILE A 79 4.41 19.72 -1.13
C ILE A 79 3.68 19.36 -2.42
N GLY A 80 3.29 18.09 -2.54
CA GLY A 80 2.30 17.61 -3.49
C GLY A 80 0.94 17.43 -2.82
N VAL A 81 -0.13 17.86 -3.48
CA VAL A 81 -1.52 17.73 -2.99
C VAL A 81 -2.34 16.91 -3.97
N LYS A 82 -3.14 15.98 -3.45
CA LYS A 82 -4.10 15.20 -4.23
C LYS A 82 -5.49 15.35 -3.63
N TYR A 83 -6.45 15.61 -4.51
CA TYR A 83 -7.87 15.73 -4.24
C TYR A 83 -8.65 14.46 -4.57
#